data_AF-X6D0N8-F1
#
_entry.id   AF-X6D0N8-F1
#
_cell.length_a   1.000
_cell.length_b   1.000
_cell.length_c   1.000
_cell.angle_alpha   90.00
_cell.angle_beta   90.00
_cell.angle_gamma   90.00
#
_symmetry.space_group_name_H-M   'P 1'
#
loop_
_entity.id
_entity.type
_entity.pdbx_description
1 polymer ?
#
loop_
_entity_poly.entity_id
_entity_poly.type
_entity_poly.pdbx_seq_one_letter_code
_entity_poly.pdbx_strand_id
1 'polypeptide(L)' 'MADDKSKTKQDRKLVSSDETYEVAAFARKYGIPPSEAQTIIKRYGPSRKKLDAHMAARG' A
#
# COMPACT_ATOMS: atom_id res chain seq x y z
N MET A 1 -19.78 29.43 -19.75
CA MET A 1 -18.32 29.19 -19.67
C MET A 1 -18.11 27.89 -18.92
N ALA A 2 -17.30 27.00 -19.49
CA ALA A 2 -17.04 25.65 -19.03
C ALA A 2 -15.90 25.65 -18.00
N ASP A 3 -16.13 25.03 -16.84
CA ASP A 3 -15.06 24.55 -15.98
C ASP A 3 -15.30 23.04 -15.79
N ASP A 4 -14.70 22.28 -16.69
CA ASP A 4 -14.46 20.85 -16.53
C ASP A 4 -13.64 20.66 -15.25
N LYS A 5 -14.32 20.37 -14.14
CA LYS A 5 -13.70 19.74 -12.95
C LYS A 5 -13.38 18.28 -13.27
N SER A 6 -12.52 18.11 -14.26
CA SER A 6 -11.94 16.85 -14.66
C SER A 6 -11.04 16.34 -13.53
N LYS A 7 -11.44 15.18 -12.99
CA LYS A 7 -10.57 14.15 -12.36
C LYS A 7 -9.99 14.44 -10.97
N THR A 8 -10.80 14.23 -9.93
CA THR A 8 -10.30 13.95 -8.56
C THR A 8 -11.09 12.82 -7.87
N LYS A 9 -11.48 11.78 -8.62
CA LYS A 9 -12.26 10.66 -8.05
C LYS A 9 -11.88 9.26 -8.56
N GLN A 10 -10.71 9.05 -9.16
CA GLN A 10 -10.40 7.72 -9.73
C GLN A 10 -9.53 6.80 -8.87
N ASP A 11 -8.81 7.24 -7.85
CA ASP A 11 -7.78 6.37 -7.25
C ASP A 11 -8.07 5.83 -5.85
N ARG A 12 -9.31 5.92 -5.35
CA ARG A 12 -9.71 5.24 -4.09
C ARG A 12 -10.60 4.02 -4.27
N LYS A 13 -11.08 3.77 -5.49
CA LYS A 13 -12.07 2.71 -5.77
C LYS A 13 -11.45 1.31 -5.93
N LEU A 14 -10.12 1.21 -5.91
CA LEU A 14 -9.35 -0.03 -5.87
C LEU A 14 -8.84 -0.39 -4.47
N VAL A 15 -9.05 0.48 -3.47
CA VAL A 15 -8.57 0.30 -2.08
C VAL A 15 -9.35 -0.80 -1.34
N SER A 16 -10.27 -1.49 -2.01
CA SER A 16 -11.18 -2.42 -1.36
C SER A 16 -11.57 -3.57 -2.28
N SER A 17 -10.68 -4.55 -2.40
CA SER A 17 -11.07 -5.96 -2.50
C SER A 17 -9.98 -6.79 -1.80
N ASP A 18 -10.28 -7.24 -0.58
CA ASP A 18 -9.55 -8.29 0.17
C ASP A 18 -8.12 -8.01 0.65
N GLU A 19 -8.03 -7.45 1.87
CA GLU A 19 -7.01 -7.68 2.93
C GLU A 19 -5.50 -7.67 2.60
N THR A 20 -5.11 -7.11 1.45
CA THR A 20 -3.73 -7.13 0.97
C THR A 20 -3.09 -5.74 1.05
N TYR A 21 -1.89 -5.63 1.62
CA TYR A 21 -1.15 -4.35 1.56
C TYR A 21 -0.81 -4.06 0.10
N GLU A 22 -1.24 -2.89 -0.38
CA GLU A 22 -0.64 -2.31 -1.57
C GLU A 22 0.81 -1.95 -1.28
N VAL A 23 1.73 -2.39 -2.13
CA VAL A 23 3.17 -2.13 -2.04
C VAL A 23 3.46 -0.64 -1.77
N ALA A 24 2.77 0.24 -2.49
CA ALA A 24 2.94 1.68 -2.36
C ALA A 24 2.49 2.19 -0.97
N ALA A 25 1.39 1.66 -0.43
CA ALA A 25 0.92 2.02 0.91
C ALA A 25 1.88 1.52 2.00
N PHE A 26 2.40 0.30 1.85
CA PHE A 26 3.38 -0.28 2.78
C PHE A 26 4.71 0.49 2.76
N ALA A 27 5.22 0.79 1.56
CA ALA A 27 6.41 1.61 1.35
C ALA A 27 6.29 2.97 2.03
N ARG A 28 5.17 3.67 1.80
CA ARG A 28 4.90 4.98 2.40
C ARG A 28 4.75 4.94 3.92
N LYS A 29 4.15 3.88 4.48
CA LYS A 29 3.96 3.73 5.93
C LYS A 29 5.30 3.57 6.67
N TYR A 30 6.21 2.77 6.10
CA TYR A 30 7.48 2.42 6.74
C TYR A 30 8.69 3.17 6.19
N GLY A 31 8.49 4.07 5.21
CA GLY A 31 9.57 4.84 4.60
C GLY A 31 10.56 3.99 3.80
N ILE A 32 10.16 2.79 3.35
CA ILE A 32 11.01 1.87 2.60
C ILE A 32 10.79 2.01 1.09
N PRO A 33 11.76 1.66 0.24
CA PRO A 33 11.58 1.67 -1.20
C PRO A 33 10.53 0.63 -1.65
N PRO A 34 9.79 0.90 -2.75
CA PRO A 34 8.75 0.00 -3.25
C PRO A 34 9.28 -1.39 -3.62
N SER A 35 10.53 -1.50 -4.05
CA SER A 35 11.19 -2.80 -4.32
C SER A 35 11.41 -3.62 -3.04
N GLU A 36 11.75 -2.96 -1.93
CA GLU A 36 11.86 -3.61 -0.63
C GLU A 36 10.47 -3.99 -0.11
N ALA A 37 9.49 -3.09 -0.22
CA ALA A 37 8.10 -3.38 0.10
C ALA A 37 7.56 -4.61 -0.66
N GLN A 38 7.81 -4.71 -1.96
CA GLN A 38 7.46 -5.89 -2.77
C GLN A 38 8.12 -7.16 -2.26
N THR A 39 9.42 -7.09 -1.93
CA THR A 39 10.18 -8.25 -1.47
C THR A 39 9.61 -8.78 -0.16
N ILE A 40 9.24 -7.87 0.76
CA ILE A 40 8.67 -8.22 2.06
C ILE A 40 7.24 -8.77 1.89
N ILE A 41 6.40 -8.12 1.08
CA ILE A 41 5.05 -8.60 0.75
C ILE A 41 5.10 -9.98 0.08
N LYS A 42 6.05 -10.22 -0.82
CA LYS A 42 6.23 -11.52 -1.49
C LYS A 42 6.74 -12.60 -0.54
N ARG A 43 7.59 -12.24 0.44
CA ARG A 43 8.18 -13.16 1.41
C ARG A 43 7.21 -13.58 2.51
N TYR A 44 6.47 -12.64 3.07
CA TYR A 44 5.57 -12.87 4.22
C TYR A 44 4.10 -13.05 3.81
N GLY A 45 3.81 -12.81 2.53
CA GLY A 45 2.47 -12.72 1.99
C GLY A 45 1.89 -11.32 2.17
N PRO A 46 0.79 -11.01 1.45
CA PRO A 46 0.22 -9.68 1.45
C PRO A 46 -0.58 -9.33 2.71
N SER A 47 -0.52 -10.17 3.76
CA SER A 47 -1.26 -9.97 5.00
C SER A 47 -0.76 -8.77 5.78
N ARG A 48 -1.65 -7.79 5.96
CA ARG A 48 -1.39 -6.56 6.72
C ARG A 48 -0.85 -6.81 8.12
N LYS A 49 -1.43 -7.76 8.85
CA LYS A 49 -1.01 -8.13 10.21
C LYS A 49 0.42 -8.66 10.26
N LYS A 50 0.79 -9.56 9.34
CA LYS A 50 2.15 -10.15 9.29
C LYS A 50 3.20 -9.09 8.98
N LEU A 51 2.89 -8.20 8.04
CA LEU A 51 3.78 -7.13 7.60
C LEU A 51 3.95 -6.06 8.68
N ASP A 52 2.87 -5.68 9.37
CA ASP A 52 2.96 -4.77 10.53
C ASP A 52 3.75 -5.41 11.67
N ALA A 53 3.48 -6.67 12.02
CA ALA A 53 4.20 -7.36 13.09
C ALA A 53 5.71 -7.48 12.78
N HIS A 54 6.07 -7.81 11.53
CA HIS A 54 7.46 -7.87 11.11
C HIS A 54 8.16 -6.51 11.19
N MET A 55 7.49 -5.44 10.76
CA MET A 55 8.08 -4.10 10.83
C MET A 55 8.15 -3.57 12.27
N ALA A 56 7.15 -3.86 13.10
CA ALA A 56 7.15 -3.53 14.51
C ALA A 56 8.24 -4.28 15.30
N ALA A 57 8.62 -5.49 14.87
CA ALA A 57 9.73 -6.24 15.45
C ALA A 57 11.12 -5.81 14.93
N ARG A 58 11.18 -5.00 13.85
CA ARG A 58 12.43 -4.54 13.23
C ARG A 58 12.94 -3.22 13.82
N GLY A 59 12.04 -2.40 14.37
CA GLY A 59 12.36 -1.14 15.06
C GLY A 59 12.49 -1.32 16.56
#